data_AF-A0A1Y0I3C7-F1
#
_entry.id   AF-A0A1Y0I3C7-F1
#
_cell.length_a   1.000
_cell.length_b   1.000
_cell.length_c   1.000
_cell.angle_alpha   90.00
_cell.angle_beta   90.00
_cell.angle_gamma   90.00
#
_symmetry.space_group_name_H-M   'P 1'
#
loop_
_entity.id
_entity.type
_entity.pdbx_description
1 polymer ?
#
loop_
_entity_poly.entity_id
_entity_poly.type
_entity_poly.pdbx_seq_one_letter_code
_entity_poly.pdbx_strand_id
1 'polypeptide(L)'
;MASLTDSEMSSVQGQGLGLVLEDFVFAHGDDPSLEHTFKITGIKSSLGEDVEVTVSKLYIARGAVDGDFGQDSNFGSVLNPVNLGRLSNPYTIDVVDGNTVGITDKAVLQIAAPTLVDPTAGFDCLDIAAVAGSGSCSSRPATSSFQGERFDLGLMLEAKVGDKDPNNLNIHAKSAVIDGSYLRLWADEDMDGGAATQLVAQFRLNLYTPELSINSCDALGQSCGDTVQLKNFELELALGNSLQPMYLDVNGSGNFVFEIKNIRETLSGTIASNGQRSGSDAATWDAFENYYNDPNGEFKSNLRIGELNVAGENFGSAKIEGLQIQYLRIESHDLGN
;
A
#
# COMPACT_ATOMS: atom_id res chain seq x y z
N MET A 1 20.53 6.72 28.14
CA MET A 1 20.87 5.56 27.28
C MET A 1 22.30 5.17 27.59
N ALA A 2 22.56 3.93 28.02
CA ALA A 2 23.92 3.43 28.23
C ALA A 2 24.46 2.90 26.88
N SER A 3 25.73 3.20 26.59
CA SER A 3 26.44 2.63 25.43
C SER A 3 26.59 1.13 25.62
N LEU A 4 26.15 0.36 24.63
CA LEU A 4 26.43 -1.08 24.56
C LEU A 4 27.91 -1.30 24.28
N THR A 5 28.44 -2.41 24.76
CA THR A 5 29.84 -2.83 24.56
C THR A 5 30.00 -3.62 23.27
N ASP A 6 31.20 -3.66 22.70
CA ASP A 6 31.48 -4.38 21.43
C ASP A 6 31.12 -5.88 21.48
N SER A 7 31.16 -6.50 22.66
CA SER A 7 30.73 -7.89 22.86
C SER A 7 29.21 -8.06 22.81
N GLU A 8 28.45 -7.04 23.21
CA GLU A 8 26.99 -7.03 23.06
C GLU A 8 26.64 -6.79 21.59
N MET A 9 27.33 -5.86 20.91
CA MET A 9 27.18 -5.62 19.47
C MET A 9 27.54 -6.85 18.61
N SER A 10 28.52 -7.66 19.02
CA SER A 10 28.90 -8.90 18.33
C SER A 10 27.86 -10.02 18.45
N SER A 11 26.98 -9.97 19.46
CA SER A 11 25.88 -10.94 19.66
C SER A 11 24.56 -10.51 19.01
N VAL A 12 24.50 -9.25 18.56
CA VAL A 12 23.39 -8.73 17.75
C VAL A 12 23.59 -9.22 16.32
N GLN A 13 23.09 -10.43 16.04
CA GLN A 13 22.82 -10.85 14.67
C GLN A 13 21.74 -9.92 14.11
N GLY A 14 22.12 -8.99 13.22
CA GLY A 14 21.26 -8.19 12.34
C GLY A 14 19.86 -7.84 12.87
N GLN A 15 19.74 -7.20 14.03
CA GLN A 15 18.42 -6.72 14.48
C GLN A 15 17.99 -5.58 13.54
N GLY A 16 16.90 -5.79 12.80
CA GLY A 16 16.29 -4.78 11.95
C GLY A 16 15.99 -3.47 12.68
N LEU A 17 15.78 -2.42 11.89
CA LEU A 17 15.41 -1.10 12.39
C LEU A 17 13.90 -1.01 12.60
N GLY A 18 13.48 -0.84 13.85
CA GLY A 18 12.11 -0.43 14.19
C GLY A 18 11.99 1.09 14.20
N LEU A 19 11.00 1.62 13.47
CA LEU A 19 10.67 3.03 13.35
C LEU A 19 9.30 3.29 13.99
N VAL A 20 9.26 4.28 14.87
CA VAL A 20 8.04 4.82 15.48
C VAL A 20 8.12 6.33 15.34
N LEU A 21 7.07 6.93 14.78
CA LEU A 21 6.98 8.37 14.63
C LEU A 21 5.91 8.88 15.59
N GLU A 22 6.36 9.48 16.69
CA GLU A 22 5.46 10.11 17.67
C GLU A 22 5.21 11.57 17.28
N ASP A 23 4.01 12.06 17.55
CA ASP A 23 3.57 13.42 17.24
C ASP A 23 3.81 13.82 15.76
N PHE A 24 3.63 12.86 14.84
CA PHE A 24 3.97 13.03 13.44
C PHE A 24 2.91 13.84 12.70
N VAL A 25 3.37 14.81 11.92
CA VAL A 25 2.59 15.51 10.90
C VAL A 25 3.46 15.60 9.67
N PHE A 26 2.89 15.25 8.52
CA PHE A 26 3.45 15.60 7.24
C PHE A 26 2.47 16.51 6.51
N ALA A 27 2.97 17.61 5.96
CA ALA A 27 2.21 18.42 5.04
C ALA A 27 3.17 19.06 4.04
N HIS A 28 2.86 18.87 2.78
CA HIS A 28 3.39 19.61 1.66
C HIS A 28 2.24 20.42 1.07
N GLY A 29 2.51 21.69 0.79
CA GLY A 29 1.60 22.57 0.05
C GLY A 29 2.39 23.27 -1.05
N ASP A 30 1.68 23.64 -2.11
CA ASP A 30 2.24 24.47 -3.18
C ASP A 30 2.40 25.90 -2.68
N ASP A 31 3.65 26.37 -2.60
CA ASP A 31 3.97 27.78 -2.34
C ASP A 31 4.86 28.32 -3.47
N PRO A 32 4.24 28.90 -4.52
CA PRO A 32 4.96 29.49 -5.64
C PRO A 32 5.88 30.64 -5.24
N SER A 33 5.62 31.30 -4.11
CA SER A 33 6.44 32.43 -3.64
C SER A 33 7.78 31.99 -3.03
N LEU A 34 7.86 30.72 -2.61
CA LEU A 34 9.05 30.09 -2.04
C LEU A 34 9.67 29.04 -2.99
N GLU A 35 9.18 28.93 -4.23
CA GLU A 35 9.57 27.89 -5.21
C GLU A 35 9.35 26.45 -4.68
N HIS A 36 8.46 26.28 -3.70
CA HIS A 36 8.08 24.98 -3.16
C HIS A 36 6.92 24.40 -3.97
N THR A 37 7.17 24.15 -5.25
CA THR A 37 6.15 23.65 -6.19
C THR A 37 6.53 22.27 -6.66
N PHE A 38 5.64 21.29 -6.50
CA PHE A 38 5.81 19.97 -7.11
C PHE A 38 4.91 19.86 -8.33
N LYS A 39 5.51 19.81 -9.52
CA LYS A 39 4.81 19.80 -10.80
C LYS A 39 5.20 18.59 -11.64
N ILE A 40 4.20 17.99 -12.27
CA ILE A 40 4.34 16.96 -13.28
C ILE A 40 4.05 17.63 -14.63
N THR A 41 5.07 17.67 -15.49
CA THR A 41 5.02 18.31 -16.82
C THR A 41 5.39 17.31 -17.92
N GLY A 42 5.28 17.72 -19.18
CA GLY A 42 5.62 16.87 -20.33
C GLY A 42 4.45 16.01 -20.82
N ILE A 43 3.28 16.18 -20.23
CA ILE A 43 2.03 15.57 -20.70
C ILE A 43 1.44 16.49 -21.77
N LYS A 44 1.02 15.94 -22.90
CA LYS A 44 0.32 16.68 -23.97
C LYS A 44 -1.13 16.23 -24.06
N SER A 45 -2.04 17.18 -24.30
CA SER A 45 -3.43 16.87 -24.62
C SER A 45 -3.53 16.23 -26.01
N SER A 46 -4.69 15.67 -26.34
CA SER A 46 -4.96 15.16 -27.71
C SER A 46 -4.87 16.24 -28.80
N LEU A 47 -4.88 17.51 -28.41
CA LEU A 47 -4.71 18.67 -29.27
C LEU A 47 -3.28 19.23 -29.26
N GLY A 48 -2.35 18.58 -28.54
CA GLY A 48 -0.95 18.99 -28.42
C GLY A 48 -0.66 20.10 -27.41
N GLU A 49 -1.65 20.48 -26.59
CA GLU A 49 -1.49 21.49 -25.54
C GLU A 49 -0.70 20.92 -24.35
N ASP A 50 0.11 21.74 -23.68
CA ASP A 50 0.78 21.33 -22.45
C ASP A 50 -0.22 21.06 -21.33
N VAL A 51 -0.03 19.96 -20.62
CA VAL A 51 -0.75 19.62 -19.40
C VAL A 51 0.25 19.68 -18.24
N GLU A 52 -0.04 20.56 -17.28
CA GLU A 52 0.69 20.69 -16.03
C GLU A 52 -0.18 20.15 -14.91
N VAL A 53 0.35 19.23 -14.10
CA VAL A 53 -0.31 18.73 -12.89
C VAL A 53 0.52 19.16 -11.68
N THR A 54 -0.02 20.05 -10.86
CA THR A 54 0.59 20.53 -9.62
C THR A 54 0.06 19.73 -8.44
N VAL A 55 0.92 19.27 -7.54
CA VAL A 55 0.51 18.71 -6.25
C VAL A 55 0.30 19.87 -5.29
N SER A 56 -0.92 20.39 -5.22
CA SER A 56 -1.25 21.57 -4.40
C SER A 56 -1.20 21.25 -2.91
N LYS A 57 -1.50 20.00 -2.53
CA LYS A 57 -1.41 19.53 -1.14
C LYS A 57 -1.17 18.03 -1.06
N LEU A 58 -0.26 17.61 -0.19
CA LEU A 58 -0.11 16.23 0.25
C LEU A 58 0.08 16.24 1.77
N TYR A 59 -0.72 15.51 2.52
CA TYR A 59 -0.58 15.52 3.98
C TYR A 59 -0.89 14.16 4.62
N ILE A 60 -0.25 13.94 5.77
CA ILE A 60 -0.57 12.88 6.73
C ILE A 60 -0.78 13.58 8.07
N ALA A 61 -1.97 13.42 8.64
CA ALA A 61 -2.35 14.03 9.90
C ALA A 61 -3.22 13.07 10.72
N ARG A 62 -3.62 13.47 11.92
CA ARG A 62 -4.52 12.70 12.77
C ARG A 62 -5.82 12.36 12.05
N GLY A 63 -6.23 11.09 12.19
CA GLY A 63 -7.54 10.63 11.79
C GLY A 63 -8.69 11.15 12.67
N ALA A 64 -9.89 10.67 12.39
CA ALA A 64 -11.05 10.86 13.25
C ALA A 64 -10.79 10.44 14.71
N VAL A 65 -11.29 11.29 15.60
CA VAL A 65 -11.22 11.14 17.05
C VAL A 65 -12.61 10.83 17.57
N ASP A 66 -12.74 9.82 18.42
CA ASP A 66 -13.92 9.64 19.24
C ASP A 66 -13.83 10.55 20.48
N GLY A 67 -14.65 11.61 20.51
CA GLY A 67 -14.73 12.60 21.61
C GLY A 67 -14.03 13.94 21.35
N ASP A 68 -13.83 14.73 22.42
CA ASP A 68 -13.42 16.16 22.34
C ASP A 68 -11.91 16.41 22.13
N PHE A 69 -11.10 15.38 21.87
CA PHE A 69 -9.63 15.52 21.82
C PHE A 69 -9.12 15.94 20.43
N GLY A 70 -9.35 17.20 20.11
CA GLY A 70 -8.99 17.76 18.81
C GLY A 70 -9.97 17.36 17.72
N GLN A 71 -9.67 17.78 16.50
CA GLN A 71 -10.47 17.49 15.30
C GLN A 71 -9.64 16.63 14.34
N ASP A 72 -10.33 15.91 13.46
CA ASP A 72 -9.69 15.25 12.32
C ASP A 72 -9.02 16.27 11.39
N SER A 73 -8.39 15.79 10.31
CA SER A 73 -7.67 16.72 9.43
C SER A 73 -8.58 17.70 8.70
N ASN A 74 -9.89 17.40 8.62
CA ASN A 74 -10.87 18.11 7.80
C ASN A 74 -10.30 18.49 6.42
N PHE A 75 -10.00 17.47 5.60
CA PHE A 75 -9.36 17.63 4.29
C PHE A 75 -8.03 18.41 4.35
N GLY A 76 -7.32 18.26 5.47
CA GLY A 76 -6.01 18.87 5.75
C GLY A 76 -6.08 20.33 6.16
N SER A 77 -7.27 20.91 6.38
CA SER A 77 -7.39 22.27 6.92
C SER A 77 -6.89 22.37 8.36
N VAL A 78 -6.88 21.24 9.08
CA VAL A 78 -6.29 21.08 10.41
C VAL A 78 -5.21 20.01 10.32
N LEU A 79 -4.02 20.29 10.84
CA LEU A 79 -2.87 19.38 10.78
C LEU A 79 -2.45 18.96 12.19
N ASN A 80 -3.33 18.20 12.84
CA ASN A 80 -3.03 17.63 14.15
C ASN A 80 -2.09 16.41 14.03
N PRO A 81 -1.20 16.20 15.00
CA PRO A 81 -0.27 15.07 14.99
C PRO A 81 -0.93 13.71 15.21
N VAL A 82 -0.33 12.68 14.61
CA VAL A 82 -0.68 11.25 14.74
C VAL A 82 0.56 10.45 15.13
N ASN A 83 0.39 9.32 15.83
CA ASN A 83 1.50 8.41 16.08
C ASN A 83 1.56 7.34 14.99
N LEU A 84 2.64 7.23 14.22
CA LEU A 84 2.79 6.14 13.25
C LEU A 84 3.58 5.00 13.88
N GLY A 85 2.85 3.92 14.19
CA GLY A 85 3.38 2.73 14.85
C GLY A 85 3.60 2.92 16.36
N ARG A 86 4.07 1.87 17.01
CA ARG A 86 4.51 1.89 18.42
C ARG A 86 5.57 0.84 18.67
N LEU A 87 6.26 0.88 19.81
CA LEU A 87 7.34 -0.08 20.10
C LEU A 87 6.93 -1.56 19.98
N SER A 88 5.68 -1.89 20.31
CA SER A 88 5.18 -3.28 20.17
C SER A 88 4.77 -3.63 18.73
N ASN A 89 4.50 -2.64 17.88
CA ASN A 89 4.11 -2.80 16.47
C ASN A 89 4.69 -1.62 15.67
N PRO A 90 6.02 -1.60 15.45
CA PRO A 90 6.67 -0.51 14.74
C PRO A 90 6.56 -0.73 13.22
N TYR A 91 6.90 0.30 12.46
CA TYR A 91 7.34 0.10 11.08
C TYR A 91 8.74 -0.52 11.11
N THR A 92 9.04 -1.47 10.23
CA THR A 92 10.34 -2.15 10.25
C THR A 92 11.07 -2.09 8.92
N ILE A 93 12.39 -2.00 8.99
CA ILE A 93 13.31 -2.25 7.87
C ILE A 93 14.28 -3.32 8.37
N ASP A 94 14.17 -4.53 7.85
CA ASP A 94 14.89 -5.69 8.36
C ASP A 94 15.38 -6.61 7.23
N VAL A 95 16.41 -7.41 7.52
CA VAL A 95 16.82 -8.53 6.67
C VAL A 95 16.38 -9.81 7.37
N VAL A 96 15.28 -10.39 6.91
CA VAL A 96 14.67 -11.58 7.51
C VAL A 96 15.14 -12.86 6.81
N ASP A 97 15.15 -13.96 7.53
CA ASP A 97 15.32 -15.29 6.95
C ASP A 97 14.08 -15.60 6.09
N GLY A 98 14.29 -15.78 4.78
CA GLY A 98 13.24 -16.06 3.82
C GLY A 98 12.39 -17.27 4.18
N ASN A 99 12.97 -18.28 4.86
CA ASN A 99 12.22 -19.45 5.32
C ASN A 99 11.08 -19.09 6.29
N THR A 100 11.21 -17.99 7.04
CA THR A 100 10.17 -17.50 7.96
C THR A 100 9.01 -16.81 7.26
N VAL A 101 9.23 -16.36 6.01
CA VAL A 101 8.27 -15.60 5.20
C VAL A 101 7.88 -16.31 3.91
N GLY A 102 8.18 -17.62 3.80
CA GLY A 102 7.80 -18.46 2.67
C GLY A 102 8.68 -18.32 1.43
N ILE A 103 9.86 -17.69 1.53
CA ILE A 103 10.85 -17.53 0.45
C ILE A 103 12.06 -18.41 0.77
N THR A 104 12.00 -19.67 0.33
CA THR A 104 12.98 -20.71 0.71
C THR A 104 14.42 -20.34 0.42
N ASP A 105 15.30 -20.50 1.42
CA ASP A 105 16.75 -20.37 1.32
C ASP A 105 17.25 -19.02 0.77
N LYS A 106 16.53 -17.92 1.04
CA LYS A 106 16.95 -16.55 0.68
C LYS A 106 17.03 -15.65 1.91
N ALA A 107 17.91 -14.67 1.86
CA ALA A 107 17.83 -13.50 2.73
C ALA A 107 16.91 -12.47 2.07
N VAL A 108 15.95 -11.93 2.84
CA VAL A 108 14.91 -11.04 2.31
C VAL A 108 14.98 -9.69 3.00
N LEU A 109 15.25 -8.63 2.24
CA LEU A 109 15.08 -7.26 2.73
C LEU A 109 13.58 -6.97 2.80
N GLN A 110 13.08 -6.69 3.99
CA GLN A 110 11.68 -6.39 4.24
C GLN A 110 11.52 -4.97 4.78
N ILE A 111 10.64 -4.20 4.15
CA ILE A 111 10.10 -2.96 4.69
C ILE A 111 8.63 -3.24 5.03
N ALA A 112 8.24 -3.17 6.29
CA ALA A 112 6.88 -3.53 6.72
C ALA A 112 6.22 -2.46 7.57
N ALA A 113 4.91 -2.35 7.41
CA ALA A 113 4.02 -1.64 8.32
C ALA A 113 3.79 -2.47 9.61
N PRO A 114 3.16 -1.90 10.65
CA PRO A 114 2.68 -2.65 11.81
C PRO A 114 1.93 -3.92 11.40
N THR A 115 2.15 -5.04 12.08
CA THR A 115 1.51 -6.31 11.71
C THR A 115 0.04 -6.33 12.11
N LEU A 116 -0.78 -7.08 11.39
CA LEU A 116 -2.05 -7.54 11.93
C LEU A 116 -1.80 -8.41 13.16
N VAL A 117 -2.69 -8.35 14.15
CA VAL A 117 -2.62 -9.09 15.41
C VAL A 117 -3.82 -10.00 15.58
N ASP A 118 -3.76 -10.87 16.58
CA ASP A 118 -4.91 -11.72 16.93
C ASP A 118 -6.17 -10.86 17.16
N PRO A 119 -7.34 -11.24 16.61
CA PRO A 119 -8.56 -10.46 16.73
C PRO A 119 -8.98 -10.14 18.17
N THR A 120 -8.59 -10.97 19.15
CA THR A 120 -8.87 -10.77 20.57
C THR A 120 -7.99 -9.68 21.21
N ALA A 121 -6.91 -9.27 20.55
CA ALA A 121 -5.98 -8.25 21.00
C ALA A 121 -5.98 -6.98 20.12
N GLY A 122 -6.47 -7.08 18.87
CA GLY A 122 -6.50 -5.97 17.92
C GLY A 122 -7.77 -5.13 17.97
N PHE A 123 -7.91 -4.27 16.97
CA PHE A 123 -8.98 -3.31 16.78
C PHE A 123 -9.63 -3.55 15.42
N ASP A 124 -10.93 -3.30 15.30
CA ASP A 124 -11.60 -3.23 14.00
C ASP A 124 -10.92 -2.16 13.14
N CYS A 125 -10.55 -2.51 11.91
CA CYS A 125 -9.73 -1.67 11.04
C CYS A 125 -10.47 -0.43 10.51
N LEU A 126 -11.81 -0.43 10.52
CA LEU A 126 -12.66 0.61 9.95
C LEU A 126 -13.35 1.45 11.02
N ASP A 127 -13.72 0.84 12.15
CA ASP A 127 -14.43 1.55 13.22
C ASP A 127 -13.50 2.55 13.94
N ILE A 128 -13.84 3.83 13.86
CA ILE A 128 -13.09 4.92 14.50
C ILE A 128 -13.20 4.89 16.04
N ALA A 129 -14.18 4.17 16.59
CA ALA A 129 -14.36 3.97 18.02
C ALA A 129 -13.98 2.54 18.46
N ALA A 130 -13.23 1.82 17.61
CA ALA A 130 -12.83 0.45 17.88
C ALA A 130 -12.17 0.29 19.26
N VAL A 131 -12.56 -0.77 19.97
CA VAL A 131 -11.96 -1.17 21.26
C VAL A 131 -11.07 -2.39 21.08
N ALA A 132 -10.16 -2.65 22.01
CA ALA A 132 -9.34 -3.86 21.96
C ALA A 132 -10.23 -5.12 21.97
N GLY A 133 -9.91 -6.09 21.11
CA GLY A 133 -10.69 -7.30 20.89
C GLY A 133 -11.78 -7.19 19.82
N SER A 134 -11.85 -6.09 19.07
CA SER A 134 -12.88 -5.87 18.04
C SER A 134 -12.45 -6.29 16.63
N GLY A 135 -11.16 -6.53 16.38
CA GLY A 135 -10.66 -6.87 15.05
C GLY A 135 -9.16 -7.12 15.03
N SER A 136 -8.56 -7.25 13.84
CA SER A 136 -7.18 -7.68 13.66
C SER A 136 -6.16 -6.55 13.49
N CYS A 137 -6.58 -5.29 13.34
CA CYS A 137 -5.64 -4.20 13.19
C CYS A 137 -4.93 -3.90 14.53
N SER A 138 -3.62 -3.73 14.49
CA SER A 138 -2.83 -3.30 15.64
C SER A 138 -2.96 -1.80 15.90
N SER A 139 -3.23 -1.02 14.86
CA SER A 139 -3.35 0.45 14.87
C SER A 139 -4.59 0.91 15.63
N ARG A 140 -4.33 1.63 16.72
CA ARG A 140 -5.33 2.11 17.67
C ARG A 140 -6.04 3.36 17.15
N PRO A 141 -7.38 3.46 17.30
CA PRO A 141 -8.06 4.72 17.03
C PRO A 141 -7.62 5.82 18.01
N ALA A 142 -7.87 7.07 17.63
CA ALA A 142 -7.70 8.20 18.51
C ALA A 142 -8.84 8.25 19.53
N THR A 143 -8.52 8.61 20.77
CA THR A 143 -9.49 8.75 21.87
C THR A 143 -9.34 10.11 22.54
N SER A 144 -10.23 10.42 23.49
CA SER A 144 -10.16 11.65 24.27
C SER A 144 -8.84 11.92 25.02
N SER A 145 -7.97 10.92 25.16
CA SER A 145 -6.69 11.03 25.86
C SER A 145 -5.50 10.47 25.07
N PHE A 146 -5.71 10.02 23.84
CA PHE A 146 -4.68 9.38 23.03
C PHE A 146 -4.82 9.81 21.57
N GLN A 147 -3.71 10.21 20.96
CA GLN A 147 -3.70 10.80 19.61
C GLN A 147 -4.10 9.81 18.51
N GLY A 148 -4.09 8.51 18.79
CA GLY A 148 -4.35 7.47 17.82
C GLY A 148 -3.14 7.15 16.95
N GLU A 149 -3.28 6.05 16.21
CA GLU A 149 -2.29 5.58 15.24
C GLU A 149 -2.84 5.54 13.80
N ARG A 150 -4.11 5.93 13.63
CA ARG A 150 -4.78 6.02 12.34
C ARG A 150 -4.67 7.42 11.80
N PHE A 151 -4.33 7.54 10.53
CA PHE A 151 -4.02 8.82 9.91
C PHE A 151 -5.02 9.17 8.83
N ASP A 152 -5.31 10.46 8.70
CA ASP A 152 -5.88 10.98 7.48
C ASP A 152 -4.75 11.16 6.46
N LEU A 153 -4.98 10.69 5.24
CA LEU A 153 -4.11 10.92 4.09
C LEU A 153 -4.88 11.74 3.07
N GLY A 154 -4.33 12.87 2.64
CA GLY A 154 -4.94 13.66 1.57
C GLY A 154 -3.94 14.04 0.49
N LEU A 155 -4.41 13.97 -0.75
CA LEU A 155 -3.72 14.41 -1.95
C LEU A 155 -4.66 15.34 -2.73
N MET A 156 -4.17 16.51 -3.09
CA MET A 156 -4.85 17.49 -3.91
C MET A 156 -3.97 17.79 -5.12
N LEU A 157 -4.54 17.56 -6.29
CA LEU A 157 -3.90 17.78 -7.58
C LEU A 157 -4.65 18.87 -8.31
N GLU A 158 -3.91 19.81 -8.89
CA GLU A 158 -4.42 20.81 -9.81
C GLU A 158 -3.91 20.51 -11.22
N ALA A 159 -4.79 20.22 -12.15
CA ALA A 159 -4.46 19.93 -13.55
C ALA A 159 -4.86 21.11 -14.46
N LYS A 160 -3.88 21.68 -15.16
CA LYS A 160 -4.06 22.78 -16.10
C LYS A 160 -3.70 22.34 -17.52
N VAL A 161 -4.55 22.67 -18.50
CA VAL A 161 -4.34 22.32 -19.92
C VAL A 161 -4.22 23.59 -20.75
N GLY A 162 -3.04 23.87 -21.27
CA GLY A 162 -2.73 25.10 -21.99
C GLY A 162 -3.10 26.33 -21.18
N ASP A 163 -3.88 27.23 -21.77
CA ASP A 163 -4.35 28.47 -21.13
C ASP A 163 -5.73 28.32 -20.44
N LYS A 164 -6.26 27.10 -20.32
CA LYS A 164 -7.56 26.86 -19.67
C LYS A 164 -7.45 26.99 -18.15
N ASP A 165 -8.61 27.22 -17.52
CA ASP A 165 -8.71 27.21 -16.06
C ASP A 165 -8.35 25.82 -15.50
N PRO A 166 -7.65 25.78 -14.35
CA PRO A 166 -7.26 24.53 -13.72
C PRO A 166 -8.47 23.74 -13.20
N ASN A 167 -8.33 22.41 -13.17
CA ASN A 167 -9.29 21.50 -12.53
C ASN A 167 -8.64 20.81 -11.35
N ASN A 168 -9.38 20.64 -10.26
CA ASN A 168 -8.87 19.99 -9.06
C ASN A 168 -9.36 18.55 -8.95
N LEU A 169 -8.47 17.68 -8.49
CA LEU A 169 -8.77 16.33 -8.07
C LEU A 169 -8.21 16.13 -6.67
N ASN A 170 -9.11 15.89 -5.71
CA ASN A 170 -8.76 15.66 -4.33
C ASN A 170 -9.12 14.24 -3.97
N ILE A 171 -8.21 13.57 -3.28
CA ILE A 171 -8.37 12.23 -2.73
C ILE A 171 -8.09 12.34 -1.24
N HIS A 172 -9.00 11.82 -0.42
CA HIS A 172 -8.90 11.86 1.03
C HIS A 172 -9.29 10.51 1.62
N ALA A 173 -8.36 9.85 2.31
CA ALA A 173 -8.62 8.67 3.12
C ALA A 173 -8.70 9.09 4.59
N LYS A 174 -9.81 8.76 5.25
CA LYS A 174 -10.11 9.13 6.63
C LYS A 174 -9.76 8.03 7.62
N SER A 175 -8.93 8.29 8.63
CA SER A 175 -8.50 7.29 9.63
C SER A 175 -7.98 6.00 9.00
N ALA A 176 -7.13 6.13 7.98
CA ALA A 176 -6.53 5.02 7.27
C ALA A 176 -5.63 4.16 8.19
N VAL A 177 -5.65 2.86 7.89
CA VAL A 177 -4.81 1.83 8.51
C VAL A 177 -4.14 1.04 7.40
N ILE A 178 -2.83 0.81 7.53
CA ILE A 178 -2.05 0.05 6.55
C ILE A 178 -1.41 -1.23 7.12
N ASP A 179 -1.94 -1.71 8.24
CA ASP A 179 -1.42 -2.85 8.98
C ASP A 179 -1.34 -4.11 8.10
N GLY A 180 -0.24 -4.84 8.22
CA GLY A 180 0.08 -6.03 7.42
C GLY A 180 0.65 -5.74 6.03
N SER A 181 0.81 -4.48 5.64
CA SER A 181 1.50 -4.11 4.40
C SER A 181 3.00 -4.35 4.48
N TYR A 182 3.61 -4.75 3.37
CA TYR A 182 5.06 -4.90 3.26
C TYR A 182 5.56 -4.84 1.81
N LEU A 183 6.84 -4.50 1.66
CA LEU A 183 7.65 -4.75 0.48
C LEU A 183 8.78 -5.69 0.89
N ARG A 184 8.89 -6.83 0.21
CA ARG A 184 9.99 -7.78 0.36
C ARG A 184 10.79 -7.81 -0.93
N LEU A 185 12.11 -7.79 -0.79
CA LEU A 185 13.07 -7.80 -1.89
C LEU A 185 14.11 -8.88 -1.65
N TRP A 186 14.43 -9.66 -2.68
CA TRP A 186 15.50 -10.66 -2.60
C TRP A 186 16.15 -10.89 -3.96
N ALA A 187 17.33 -11.50 -3.92
CA ALA A 187 18.07 -11.91 -5.10
C ALA A 187 17.58 -13.30 -5.56
N ASP A 188 17.36 -13.43 -6.85
CA ASP A 188 16.86 -14.64 -7.46
C ASP A 188 17.80 -15.11 -8.57
N GLU A 189 18.33 -16.32 -8.44
CA GLU A 189 19.42 -16.84 -9.28
C GLU A 189 18.93 -17.81 -10.36
N ASP A 190 17.68 -18.27 -10.26
CA ASP A 190 17.17 -19.42 -11.02
C ASP A 190 16.21 -19.04 -12.16
N MET A 191 16.00 -17.74 -12.41
CA MET A 191 14.87 -17.28 -13.24
C MET A 191 15.07 -17.41 -14.75
N ASP A 192 16.31 -17.24 -15.25
CA ASP A 192 16.63 -17.31 -16.69
C ASP A 192 17.69 -18.39 -16.97
N GLY A 193 17.48 -19.61 -16.43
CA GLY A 193 18.37 -20.75 -16.69
C GLY A 193 19.74 -20.65 -16.01
N GLY A 194 19.82 -19.98 -14.85
CA GLY A 194 20.99 -19.98 -13.96
C GLY A 194 22.14 -19.03 -14.35
N ALA A 195 21.94 -18.14 -15.33
CA ALA A 195 22.99 -17.26 -15.84
C ALA A 195 22.96 -15.83 -15.27
N ALA A 196 21.87 -15.41 -14.62
CA ALA A 196 21.72 -14.04 -14.12
C ALA A 196 20.94 -13.99 -12.79
N THR A 197 21.52 -13.31 -11.81
CA THR A 197 20.83 -12.94 -10.58
C THR A 197 19.99 -11.70 -10.82
N GLN A 198 18.68 -11.77 -10.58
CA GLN A 198 17.75 -10.65 -10.72
C GLN A 198 17.20 -10.22 -9.35
N LEU A 199 16.87 -8.94 -9.21
CA LEU A 199 16.13 -8.44 -8.06
C LEU A 199 14.65 -8.75 -8.28
N VAL A 200 14.04 -9.42 -7.31
CA VAL A 200 12.62 -9.72 -7.33
C VAL A 200 11.96 -9.23 -6.04
N ALA A 201 10.64 -9.11 -6.09
CA ALA A 201 9.84 -8.48 -5.06
C ALA A 201 8.53 -9.23 -4.77
N GLN A 202 8.05 -9.07 -3.55
CA GLN A 202 6.68 -9.33 -3.13
C GLN A 202 6.16 -8.07 -2.46
N PHE A 203 5.04 -7.55 -2.93
CA PHE A 203 4.43 -6.33 -2.41
C PHE A 203 3.00 -6.62 -1.94
N ARG A 204 2.74 -6.32 -0.67
CA ARG A 204 1.39 -6.35 -0.08
C ARG A 204 1.06 -4.95 0.40
N LEU A 205 -0.03 -4.38 -0.11
CA LEU A 205 -0.63 -3.17 0.42
C LEU A 205 -2.01 -3.51 0.95
N ASN A 206 -2.16 -3.42 2.26
CA ASN A 206 -3.46 -3.38 2.90
C ASN A 206 -3.77 -1.91 3.20
N LEU A 207 -4.94 -1.43 2.82
CA LEU A 207 -5.43 -0.10 3.11
C LEU A 207 -6.89 -0.21 3.53
N TYR A 208 -7.14 0.06 4.80
CA TYR A 208 -8.47 0.09 5.40
C TYR A 208 -8.78 1.52 5.79
N THR A 209 -9.93 2.03 5.37
CA THR A 209 -10.37 3.38 5.72
C THR A 209 -11.89 3.42 5.84
N PRO A 210 -12.46 3.94 6.94
CA PRO A 210 -13.91 4.13 7.05
C PRO A 210 -14.50 4.94 5.92
N GLU A 211 -13.72 5.87 5.33
CA GLU A 211 -14.13 6.60 4.13
C GLU A 211 -12.92 6.90 3.23
N LEU A 212 -13.05 6.64 1.94
CA LEU A 212 -12.20 7.19 0.89
C LEU A 212 -13.05 8.13 0.03
N SER A 213 -12.74 9.42 0.05
CA SER A 213 -13.47 10.47 -0.63
C SER A 213 -12.69 11.04 -1.80
N ILE A 214 -13.36 11.21 -2.94
CA ILE A 214 -12.82 11.82 -4.15
C ILE A 214 -13.74 12.98 -4.55
N ASN A 215 -13.18 14.18 -4.72
CA ASN A 215 -13.94 15.36 -5.11
C ASN A 215 -13.06 16.36 -5.87
N SER A 216 -13.68 17.47 -6.29
CA SER A 216 -13.03 18.54 -7.05
C SER A 216 -13.03 19.90 -6.33
N CYS A 217 -12.90 19.91 -5.00
CA CYS A 217 -12.83 21.17 -4.24
C CYS A 217 -11.71 22.09 -4.74
N ASP A 218 -11.91 23.40 -4.55
CA ASP A 218 -10.84 24.40 -4.68
C ASP A 218 -9.61 24.07 -3.80
N ALA A 219 -8.49 24.78 -4.05
CA ALA A 219 -7.23 24.57 -3.35
C ALA A 219 -7.30 24.76 -1.82
N LEU A 220 -8.38 25.38 -1.32
CA LEU A 220 -8.65 25.59 0.10
C LEU A 220 -9.59 24.52 0.69
N GLY A 221 -10.14 23.63 -0.13
CA GLY A 221 -11.09 22.60 0.28
C GLY A 221 -12.50 23.13 0.58
N GLN A 222 -12.83 24.35 0.16
CA GLN A 222 -14.04 25.06 0.63
C GLN A 222 -15.19 25.03 -0.38
N SER A 223 -14.90 24.99 -1.69
CA SER A 223 -15.91 24.94 -2.75
C SER A 223 -15.88 23.59 -3.47
N CYS A 224 -16.46 22.57 -2.84
CA CYS A 224 -16.48 21.21 -3.37
C CYS A 224 -17.61 21.01 -4.37
N GLY A 225 -17.29 20.42 -5.53
CA GLY A 225 -18.28 19.77 -6.38
C GLY A 225 -18.82 18.50 -5.74
N ASP A 226 -19.54 17.70 -6.53
CA ASP A 226 -20.03 16.40 -6.07
C ASP A 226 -18.88 15.52 -5.57
N THR A 227 -19.10 14.90 -4.42
CA THR A 227 -18.13 13.98 -3.80
C THR A 227 -18.53 12.55 -4.09
N VAL A 228 -17.56 11.75 -4.52
CA VAL A 228 -17.63 10.29 -4.53
C VAL A 228 -17.10 9.82 -3.19
N GLN A 229 -17.95 9.20 -2.37
CA GLN A 229 -17.58 8.63 -1.07
C GLN A 229 -17.62 7.11 -1.16
N LEU A 230 -16.51 6.48 -0.83
CA LEU A 230 -16.37 5.04 -0.71
C LEU A 230 -16.27 4.72 0.79
N LYS A 231 -17.39 4.38 1.42
CA LYS A 231 -17.42 4.04 2.85
C LYS A 231 -17.05 2.59 3.06
N ASN A 232 -16.41 2.33 4.20
CA ASN A 232 -15.88 1.02 4.57
C ASN A 232 -15.01 0.48 3.43
N PHE A 233 -14.03 1.27 3.02
CA PHE A 233 -13.13 0.93 1.92
C PHE A 233 -12.01 0.05 2.45
N GLU A 234 -11.87 -1.12 1.85
CA GLU A 234 -10.83 -2.09 2.16
C GLU A 234 -10.15 -2.48 0.85
N LEU A 235 -8.84 -2.23 0.75
CA LEU A 235 -8.01 -2.70 -0.34
C LEU A 235 -6.94 -3.61 0.24
N GLU A 236 -6.89 -4.83 -0.25
CA GLU A 236 -5.78 -5.74 -0.05
C GLU A 236 -5.19 -6.03 -1.43
N LEU A 237 -4.02 -5.48 -1.73
CA LEU A 237 -3.35 -5.66 -3.01
C LEU A 237 -2.12 -6.53 -2.79
N ALA A 238 -2.08 -7.68 -3.47
CA ALA A 238 -0.94 -8.59 -3.49
C ALA A 238 -0.32 -8.61 -4.90
N LEU A 239 0.92 -8.13 -5.02
CA LEU A 239 1.71 -8.17 -6.23
C LEU A 239 2.93 -9.08 -6.02
N GLY A 240 3.00 -10.14 -6.81
CA GLY A 240 4.00 -11.18 -6.68
C GLY A 240 3.82 -12.05 -5.43
N ASN A 241 4.49 -13.20 -5.41
CA ASN A 241 4.57 -14.11 -4.26
C ASN A 241 5.82 -14.99 -4.36
N SER A 242 6.02 -15.90 -3.40
CA SER A 242 7.21 -16.77 -3.38
C SER A 242 7.34 -17.72 -4.57
N LEU A 243 6.22 -18.09 -5.20
CA LEU A 243 6.17 -18.98 -6.37
C LEU A 243 6.08 -18.21 -7.70
N GLN A 244 5.65 -16.95 -7.67
CA GLN A 244 5.50 -16.08 -8.82
C GLN A 244 5.87 -14.64 -8.40
N PRO A 245 7.15 -14.34 -8.16
CA PRO A 245 7.54 -13.02 -7.67
C PRO A 245 7.48 -11.95 -8.76
N MET A 246 7.46 -10.70 -8.33
CA MET A 246 7.49 -9.54 -9.22
C MET A 246 8.95 -9.17 -9.54
N TYR A 247 9.34 -9.18 -10.79
CA TYR A 247 10.64 -8.76 -11.28
C TYR A 247 10.79 -7.24 -11.25
N LEU A 248 11.98 -6.79 -10.86
CA LEU A 248 12.41 -5.40 -10.94
C LEU A 248 13.63 -5.33 -11.86
N ASP A 249 13.46 -4.77 -13.04
CA ASP A 249 14.51 -4.70 -14.07
C ASP A 249 14.61 -3.31 -14.71
N VAL A 250 15.68 -3.08 -15.45
CA VAL A 250 15.88 -1.91 -16.30
C VAL A 250 16.13 -2.39 -17.72
N ASN A 251 15.27 -2.02 -18.65
CA ASN A 251 15.40 -2.47 -20.04
C ASN A 251 16.60 -1.80 -20.75
N GLY A 252 16.88 -2.23 -21.99
CA GLY A 252 17.98 -1.69 -22.80
C GLY A 252 17.87 -0.20 -23.17
N SER A 253 16.74 0.44 -22.89
CA SER A 253 16.50 1.88 -23.07
C SER A 253 16.61 2.67 -21.77
N GLY A 254 16.93 2.03 -20.64
CA GLY A 254 17.03 2.68 -19.33
C GLY A 254 15.69 2.83 -18.60
N ASN A 255 14.62 2.22 -19.10
CA ASN A 255 13.30 2.25 -18.47
C ASN A 255 13.18 1.19 -17.39
N PHE A 256 12.58 1.54 -16.26
CA PHE A 256 12.21 0.60 -15.21
C PHE A 256 11.09 -0.33 -15.69
N VAL A 257 11.24 -1.62 -15.44
CA VAL A 257 10.24 -2.64 -15.73
C VAL A 257 9.89 -3.36 -14.43
N PHE A 258 8.60 -3.40 -14.14
CA PHE A 258 8.00 -4.22 -13.09
C PHE A 258 7.21 -5.32 -13.80
N GLU A 259 7.53 -6.58 -13.57
CA GLU A 259 6.84 -7.68 -14.26
C GLU A 259 6.45 -8.79 -13.29
N ILE A 260 5.26 -9.35 -13.44
CA ILE A 260 4.86 -10.63 -12.84
C ILE A 260 4.73 -11.57 -14.04
N LYS A 261 5.63 -12.54 -14.15
CA LYS A 261 5.60 -13.56 -15.22
C LYS A 261 4.92 -14.83 -14.72
N ASN A 262 5.09 -15.94 -15.42
CA ASN A 262 4.55 -17.24 -15.04
C ASN A 262 5.01 -17.68 -13.64
N ILE A 263 4.18 -18.50 -12.99
CA ILE A 263 4.59 -19.27 -11.82
C ILE A 263 5.84 -20.09 -12.14
N ARG A 264 6.78 -20.16 -11.19
CA ARG A 264 8.04 -20.89 -11.34
C ARG A 264 7.80 -22.35 -11.69
N GLU A 265 8.63 -22.87 -12.60
CA GLU A 265 8.63 -24.27 -13.05
C GLU A 265 9.04 -25.29 -11.97
N THR A 266 9.28 -24.84 -10.74
CA THR A 266 9.57 -25.71 -9.58
C THR A 266 8.44 -26.71 -9.30
N LEU A 267 7.26 -26.51 -9.88
CA LEU A 267 6.20 -27.52 -9.96
C LEU A 267 6.51 -28.48 -11.12
N SER A 268 7.43 -29.40 -10.88
CA SER A 268 7.88 -30.37 -11.87
C SER A 268 6.92 -31.57 -11.96
N GLY A 269 6.39 -31.84 -13.14
CA GLY A 269 5.55 -33.01 -13.40
C GLY A 269 4.59 -32.77 -14.56
N THR A 270 3.83 -33.81 -14.92
CA THR A 270 2.88 -33.74 -16.03
C THR A 270 1.50 -33.40 -15.51
N ILE A 271 0.88 -32.35 -16.04
CA ILE A 271 -0.56 -32.10 -15.88
C ILE A 271 -1.29 -32.69 -17.07
N ALA A 272 -2.35 -33.46 -16.81
CA ALA A 272 -3.21 -34.02 -17.85
C ALA A 272 -3.82 -32.89 -18.70
N SER A 273 -4.06 -33.16 -19.99
CA SER A 273 -4.63 -32.17 -20.91
C SER A 273 -6.02 -31.66 -20.51
N ASN A 274 -6.74 -32.41 -19.68
CA ASN A 274 -8.04 -32.03 -19.13
C ASN A 274 -7.94 -31.25 -17.79
N GLY A 275 -6.72 -30.99 -17.30
CA GLY A 275 -6.47 -30.31 -16.03
C GLY A 275 -6.90 -31.06 -14.78
N GLN A 276 -7.31 -32.34 -14.90
CA GLN A 276 -7.79 -33.13 -13.77
C GLN A 276 -6.63 -33.81 -13.04
N ARG A 277 -6.76 -33.97 -11.73
CA ARG A 277 -5.80 -34.75 -10.92
C ARG A 277 -5.61 -36.17 -11.46
N SER A 278 -6.69 -36.78 -11.94
CA SER A 278 -6.62 -38.08 -12.61
C SER A 278 -5.89 -37.97 -13.95
N GLY A 279 -4.77 -38.67 -14.08
CA GLY A 279 -3.89 -38.59 -15.25
C GLY A 279 -2.81 -37.51 -15.16
N SER A 280 -2.80 -36.70 -14.10
CA SER A 280 -1.70 -35.81 -13.76
C SER A 280 -0.75 -36.47 -12.76
N ASP A 281 0.46 -35.94 -12.62
CA ASP A 281 1.26 -36.16 -11.42
C ASP A 281 0.53 -35.55 -10.22
N ALA A 282 0.33 -36.36 -9.18
CA ALA A 282 -0.49 -36.01 -8.03
C ALA A 282 0.09 -34.84 -7.22
N ALA A 283 1.40 -34.85 -6.98
CA ALA A 283 2.06 -33.81 -6.18
C ALA A 283 2.07 -32.47 -6.91
N THR A 284 2.31 -32.50 -8.23
CA THR A 284 2.27 -31.31 -9.09
C THR A 284 0.87 -30.70 -9.12
N TRP A 285 -0.16 -31.53 -9.33
CA TRP A 285 -1.54 -31.06 -9.36
C TRP A 285 -1.96 -30.47 -8.00
N ASP A 286 -1.65 -31.15 -6.89
CA ASP A 286 -1.97 -30.68 -5.54
C ASP A 286 -1.26 -29.36 -5.22
N ALA A 287 -0.04 -29.16 -5.73
CA ALA A 287 0.68 -27.90 -5.55
C ALA A 287 0.07 -26.73 -6.34
N PHE A 288 -0.36 -26.94 -7.59
CA PHE A 288 -1.13 -25.94 -8.33
C PHE A 288 -2.48 -25.64 -7.68
N GLU A 289 -3.18 -26.67 -7.22
CA GLU A 289 -4.46 -26.52 -6.51
C GLU A 289 -4.27 -25.67 -5.24
N ASN A 290 -3.23 -25.93 -4.45
CA ASN A 290 -2.90 -25.13 -3.27
C ASN A 290 -2.53 -23.69 -3.64
N TYR A 291 -1.78 -23.49 -4.73
CA TYR A 291 -1.40 -22.16 -5.21
C TYR A 291 -2.62 -21.33 -5.62
N TYR A 292 -3.56 -21.92 -6.34
CA TYR A 292 -4.74 -21.22 -6.85
C TYR A 292 -5.84 -21.06 -5.82
N ASN A 293 -6.02 -22.04 -4.94
CA ASN A 293 -6.98 -21.91 -3.85
C ASN A 293 -6.47 -20.99 -2.74
N ASP A 294 -5.16 -20.94 -2.53
CA ASP A 294 -4.49 -20.08 -1.54
C ASP A 294 -5.28 -20.03 -0.22
N PRO A 295 -5.28 -21.13 0.56
CA PRO A 295 -6.17 -21.27 1.72
C PRO A 295 -5.95 -20.19 2.79
N ASN A 296 -4.82 -19.47 2.74
CA ASN A 296 -4.47 -18.39 3.65
C ASN A 296 -4.75 -16.99 3.06
N GLY A 297 -5.11 -16.88 1.78
CA GLY A 297 -5.43 -15.63 1.09
C GLY A 297 -4.22 -14.68 0.88
N GLU A 298 -3.00 -15.18 1.00
CA GLU A 298 -1.77 -14.38 0.95
C GLU A 298 -1.49 -13.81 -0.45
N PHE A 299 -1.89 -14.51 -1.50
CA PHE A 299 -1.66 -14.19 -2.92
C PHE A 299 -2.86 -13.52 -3.57
N LYS A 300 -3.97 -13.40 -2.85
CA LYS A 300 -5.21 -12.81 -3.35
C LYS A 300 -5.28 -11.33 -3.02
N SER A 301 -5.72 -10.58 -4.01
CA SER A 301 -6.13 -9.20 -3.86
C SER A 301 -7.63 -9.11 -3.70
N ASN A 302 -8.08 -8.23 -2.81
CA ASN A 302 -9.47 -7.95 -2.53
C ASN A 302 -9.71 -6.44 -2.53
N LEU A 303 -10.86 -6.03 -3.04
CA LEU A 303 -11.38 -4.67 -2.91
C LEU A 303 -12.79 -4.78 -2.37
N ARG A 304 -13.09 -4.11 -1.26
CA ARG A 304 -14.44 -3.99 -0.73
C ARG A 304 -14.78 -2.53 -0.52
N ILE A 305 -15.99 -2.18 -0.91
CA ILE A 305 -16.62 -0.89 -0.68
C ILE A 305 -17.96 -1.22 -0.05
N GLY A 306 -18.12 -0.91 1.23
CA GLY A 306 -19.39 -1.17 1.94
C GLY A 306 -20.54 -0.31 1.40
N GLU A 307 -20.25 0.94 1.04
CA GLU A 307 -21.24 1.84 0.45
C GLU A 307 -20.57 2.86 -0.48
N LEU A 308 -21.00 2.91 -1.74
CA LEU A 308 -20.63 3.92 -2.73
C LEU A 308 -21.69 5.02 -2.75
N ASN A 309 -21.34 6.24 -2.40
CA ASN A 309 -22.19 7.42 -2.59
C ASN A 309 -21.59 8.35 -3.64
N VAL A 310 -22.41 8.87 -4.55
CA VAL A 310 -22.02 9.90 -5.52
C VAL A 310 -23.05 11.01 -5.46
N ALA A 311 -22.61 12.25 -5.18
CA ALA A 311 -23.49 13.41 -5.09
C ALA A 311 -24.66 13.23 -4.09
N GLY A 312 -24.43 12.45 -3.02
CA GLY A 312 -25.46 12.12 -2.02
C GLY A 312 -26.38 10.96 -2.37
N GLU A 313 -26.27 10.39 -3.57
CA GLU A 313 -27.01 9.19 -3.98
C GLU A 313 -26.23 7.93 -3.65
N ASN A 314 -26.89 6.95 -3.04
CA ASN A 314 -26.31 5.68 -2.61
C ASN A 314 -26.46 4.59 -3.69
N PHE A 315 -25.34 4.03 -4.14
CA PHE A 315 -25.27 2.96 -5.14
C PHE A 315 -25.07 1.56 -4.54
N GLY A 316 -25.03 1.46 -3.21
CA GLY A 316 -24.85 0.23 -2.46
C GLY A 316 -23.38 -0.19 -2.35
N SER A 317 -23.16 -1.47 -2.01
CA SER A 317 -21.84 -2.05 -1.82
C SER A 317 -21.25 -2.60 -3.13
N ALA A 318 -19.92 -2.54 -3.28
CA ALA A 318 -19.19 -3.20 -4.36
C ALA A 318 -18.05 -4.04 -3.80
N LYS A 319 -17.75 -5.18 -4.43
CA LYS A 319 -16.59 -6.00 -4.04
C LYS A 319 -15.97 -6.74 -5.22
N ILE A 320 -14.65 -6.89 -5.17
CA ILE A 320 -13.83 -7.78 -6.00
C ILE A 320 -13.07 -8.66 -5.02
N GLU A 321 -13.17 -9.97 -5.15
CA GLU A 321 -12.56 -10.91 -4.19
C GLU A 321 -11.80 -12.01 -4.91
N GLY A 322 -10.67 -12.44 -4.33
CA GLY A 322 -9.89 -13.56 -4.84
C GLY A 322 -9.12 -13.25 -6.13
N LEU A 323 -8.84 -11.97 -6.43
CA LEU A 323 -8.08 -11.60 -7.62
C LEU A 323 -6.63 -12.07 -7.48
N GLN A 324 -6.17 -12.89 -8.42
CA GLN A 324 -4.76 -13.28 -8.51
C GLN A 324 -4.16 -12.78 -9.82
N ILE A 325 -3.09 -12.01 -9.71
CA ILE A 325 -2.43 -11.41 -10.87
C ILE A 325 -1.45 -12.43 -11.44
N GLN A 326 -1.83 -13.03 -12.56
CA GLN A 326 -1.05 -14.06 -13.25
C GLN A 326 -0.04 -13.49 -14.23
N TYR A 327 -0.31 -12.29 -14.74
CA TYR A 327 0.61 -11.53 -15.57
C TYR A 327 0.35 -10.05 -15.37
N LEU A 328 1.41 -9.28 -15.17
CA LEU A 328 1.39 -7.83 -15.13
C LEU A 328 2.74 -7.35 -15.63
N ARG A 329 2.77 -6.38 -16.54
CA ARG A 329 4.00 -5.69 -16.91
C ARG A 329 3.74 -4.20 -16.91
N ILE A 330 4.52 -3.49 -16.11
CA ILE A 330 4.53 -2.04 -16.04
C ILE A 330 5.91 -1.60 -16.49
N GLU A 331 5.97 -0.74 -17.49
CA GLU A 331 7.21 -0.21 -18.02
C GLU A 331 7.14 1.32 -17.97
N SER A 332 8.16 1.94 -17.39
CA SER A 332 8.29 3.39 -17.49
C SER A 332 8.61 3.75 -18.95
N HIS A 333 8.19 4.93 -19.39
CA HIS A 333 8.61 5.46 -20.67
C HIS A 333 9.13 6.88 -20.46
N ASP A 334 10.20 7.21 -21.15
CA ASP A 334 10.60 8.60 -21.29
C ASP A 334 9.50 9.35 -22.06
N LEU A 335 9.07 10.49 -21.51
CA LEU A 335 8.11 11.39 -22.13
C LEU A 335 8.78 12.35 -23.12
N GLY A 336 10.12 12.36 -23.17
CA GLY A 336 10.92 13.14 -24.11
C GLY A 336 11.21 12.36 -25.40
N ASN A 337 10.29 12.38 -26.37
CA ASN A 337 10.56 12.29 -27.80
C ASN A 337 9.41 12.91 -28.62
#